data_AF-A0A836S7M5-F1
#
_entry.id   AF-A0A836S7M5-F1
#
_cell.length_a   1.000
_cell.length_b   1.000
_cell.length_c   1.000
_cell.angle_alpha   90.00
_cell.angle_beta   90.00
_cell.angle_gamma   90.00
#
_symmetry.space_group_name_H-M   'P 1'
#
loop_
_entity.id
_entity.type
_entity.pdbx_description
1 polymer ?
#
loop_
_entity_poly.entity_id
_entity_poly.type
_entity_poly.pdbx_seq_one_letter_code
_entity_poly.pdbx_strand_id
1 'polypeptide(L)'
;MKNLTTNATAFRNLFPLAIIMVGLLLWIPQSWAATIHSVAAGGNWNKAETWVGGQVPTKNDNVVVNGEVALDYSAIATELTVSSGGKLVNENNDSNTLTVNGNLINNGIISNNE
;
A
#
# COMPACT_ATOMS: atom_id res chain seq x y z
N MET A 1 43.30 29.44 -33.27
CA MET A 1 42.83 30.02 -31.98
C MET A 1 41.29 30.16 -31.87
N LYS A 2 40.45 29.39 -32.60
CA LYS A 2 38.97 29.59 -32.61
C LYS A 2 38.13 28.56 -31.81
N ASN A 3 38.75 27.63 -31.07
CA ASN A 3 38.01 26.49 -30.48
C ASN A 3 37.73 26.61 -28.97
N LEU A 4 38.28 27.63 -28.28
CA LEU A 4 38.16 27.77 -26.83
C LEU A 4 36.83 28.45 -26.40
N THR A 5 36.27 29.32 -27.25
CA THR A 5 35.02 30.04 -26.97
C THR A 5 33.77 29.21 -27.22
N THR A 6 33.79 28.29 -28.19
CA THR A 6 32.65 27.43 -28.54
C THR A 6 32.32 26.42 -27.44
N ASN A 7 33.34 25.80 -26.84
CA ASN A 7 33.16 24.80 -25.77
C ASN A 7 32.63 25.43 -24.47
N ALA A 8 33.16 26.59 -24.08
CA ALA A 8 32.69 27.31 -22.89
C ALA A 8 31.20 27.72 -22.99
N THR A 9 30.73 28.01 -24.20
CA THR A 9 29.32 28.35 -24.46
C THR A 9 28.42 27.11 -24.40
N ALA A 10 28.90 25.96 -24.89
CA ALA A 10 28.17 24.69 -24.78
C ALA A 10 28.02 24.22 -23.32
N PHE A 11 29.07 24.30 -22.50
CA PHE A 11 28.99 23.99 -21.07
C PHE A 11 28.03 24.91 -20.33
N ARG A 12 28.03 26.22 -20.65
CA ARG A 12 27.13 27.21 -20.03
C ARG A 12 25.64 26.94 -20.32
N ASN A 13 25.33 26.34 -21.47
CA ASN A 13 23.96 26.00 -21.88
C ASN A 13 23.49 24.63 -21.34
N LEU A 14 24.38 23.80 -20.82
CA LEU A 14 24.06 22.48 -20.26
C LEU A 14 23.68 22.54 -18.76
N PHE A 15 24.13 23.55 -18.02
CA PHE A 15 23.78 23.74 -16.61
C PHE A 15 22.27 23.88 -16.30
N PRO A 16 21.45 24.66 -17.05
CA PRO A 16 20.02 24.76 -16.75
C PRO A 16 19.24 23.46 -17.04
N LEU A 17 19.69 22.65 -18.00
CA LEU A 17 19.06 21.36 -18.34
C LEU A 17 19.29 20.32 -17.23
N ALA A 18 20.48 20.27 -16.63
CA ALA A 18 20.77 19.39 -15.51
C ALA A 18 19.94 19.72 -14.26
N ILE A 19 19.70 21.01 -13.98
CA ILE A 19 18.88 21.45 -12.84
C ILE A 19 17.40 21.12 -13.07
N ILE A 20 16.89 21.29 -14.30
CA ILE A 20 15.51 20.91 -14.66
C ILE A 20 15.32 19.38 -14.57
N MET A 21 16.32 18.60 -14.96
CA MET A 21 16.28 17.12 -14.88
C MET A 21 16.31 16.62 -13.43
N VAL A 22 17.11 17.25 -12.56
CA VAL A 22 17.12 16.95 -11.11
C VAL A 22 15.80 17.37 -10.46
N GLY A 23 15.26 18.53 -10.82
CA GLY A 23 13.93 18.97 -10.37
C GLY A 23 12.79 18.05 -10.80
N LEU A 24 12.86 17.47 -12.00
CA LEU A 24 11.90 16.48 -12.50
C LEU A 24 12.04 15.11 -11.83
N LEU A 25 13.26 14.71 -11.40
CA LEU A 25 13.48 13.47 -10.65
C LEU A 25 13.01 13.54 -9.18
N LEU A 26 12.92 14.73 -8.60
CA LEU A 26 12.52 14.93 -7.20
C LEU A 26 10.99 14.96 -6.99
N TRP A 27 10.21 14.82 -8.07
CA TRP A 27 8.75 14.83 -8.01
C TRP A 27 8.12 13.46 -8.27
N ILE A 28 8.82 12.39 -7.90
CA ILE A 28 8.21 11.05 -7.87
C ILE A 28 7.36 10.99 -6.60
N PRO A 29 6.05 10.75 -6.67
CA PRO A 29 5.25 10.53 -5.47
C PRO A 29 5.81 9.32 -4.72
N GLN A 30 6.33 9.56 -3.52
CA GLN A 30 6.75 8.50 -2.61
C GLN A 30 5.49 7.85 -2.04
N SER A 31 5.13 6.66 -2.50
CA SER A 31 4.05 5.88 -1.89
C SER A 31 4.60 5.12 -0.68
N TRP A 32 4.47 5.69 0.50
CA TRP A 32 4.69 4.93 1.73
C TRP A 32 3.54 3.95 1.94
N ALA A 33 3.84 2.76 2.47
CA ALA A 33 2.82 1.79 2.84
C ALA A 33 1.86 2.43 3.85
N ALA A 34 0.58 2.59 3.47
CA ALA A 34 -0.41 3.13 4.39
C ALA A 34 -0.80 2.05 5.40
N THR A 35 -1.10 2.45 6.64
CA THR A 35 -1.73 1.55 7.61
C THR A 35 -3.23 1.75 7.55
N ILE A 36 -3.96 0.73 7.12
CA ILE A 36 -5.41 0.76 6.93
C ILE A 36 -6.06 -0.11 8.00
N HIS A 37 -7.00 0.50 8.71
CA HIS A 37 -7.72 -0.14 9.81
C HIS A 37 -9.13 -0.53 9.35
N SER A 38 -9.61 -1.71 9.73
CA SER A 38 -11.03 -2.01 9.59
C SER A 38 -11.85 -1.26 10.64
N VAL A 39 -13.11 -0.94 10.30
CA VAL A 39 -14.09 -0.42 11.25
C VAL A 39 -14.57 -1.52 12.19
N ALA A 40 -15.07 -1.15 13.38
CA ALA A 40 -15.54 -2.12 14.37
C ALA A 40 -16.71 -2.99 13.89
N ALA A 41 -17.58 -2.43 13.02
CA ALA A 41 -18.69 -3.16 12.42
C ALA A 41 -18.26 -4.30 11.49
N GLY A 42 -17.02 -4.26 10.98
CA GLY A 42 -16.54 -5.26 10.04
C GLY A 42 -17.15 -5.12 8.64
N GLY A 43 -17.11 -6.21 7.87
CA GLY A 43 -17.64 -6.30 6.51
C GLY A 43 -16.73 -7.08 5.55
N ASN A 44 -17.11 -7.11 4.29
CA ASN A 44 -16.31 -7.78 3.25
C ASN A 44 -15.03 -6.99 2.94
N TRP A 45 -13.92 -7.68 2.71
CA TRP A 45 -12.61 -7.09 2.44
C TRP A 45 -12.66 -6.10 1.29
N ASN A 46 -13.38 -6.41 0.20
CA ASN A 46 -13.45 -5.55 -0.98
C ASN A 46 -14.40 -4.34 -0.86
N LYS A 47 -14.98 -4.08 0.31
CA LYS A 47 -15.92 -2.97 0.51
C LYS A 47 -15.24 -1.81 1.22
N ALA A 48 -15.37 -0.62 0.63
CA ALA A 48 -14.82 0.62 1.21
C ALA A 48 -15.33 0.88 2.64
N GLU A 49 -16.60 0.55 2.91
CA GLU A 49 -17.24 0.73 4.23
C GLU A 49 -16.60 -0.10 5.36
N THR A 50 -15.92 -1.19 5.01
CA THR A 50 -15.17 -2.04 5.96
C THR A 50 -13.94 -1.33 6.52
N TRP A 51 -13.45 -0.29 5.84
CA TRP A 51 -12.16 0.33 6.13
C TRP A 51 -12.31 1.79 6.54
N VAL A 52 -11.58 2.17 7.58
CA VAL A 52 -11.52 3.56 8.05
C VAL A 52 -11.04 4.46 6.90
N GLY A 53 -11.82 5.51 6.60
CA GLY A 53 -11.53 6.43 5.50
C GLY A 53 -11.95 5.93 4.11
N GLY A 54 -12.65 4.80 4.01
CA GLY A 54 -13.22 4.31 2.75
C GLY A 54 -12.18 3.78 1.76
N GLN A 55 -10.97 3.42 2.23
CA GLN A 55 -9.88 2.94 1.39
C GLN A 55 -9.71 1.43 1.54
N VAL A 56 -9.93 0.67 0.47
CA VAL A 56 -9.71 -0.78 0.46
C VAL A 56 -8.21 -1.08 0.41
N PRO A 57 -7.66 -1.95 1.29
CA PRO A 57 -6.25 -2.30 1.28
C PRO A 57 -5.79 -2.93 -0.02
N THR A 58 -4.60 -2.52 -0.43
CA THR A 58 -3.87 -3.08 -1.55
C THR A 58 -2.63 -3.85 -1.06
N LYS A 59 -1.93 -4.49 -2.00
CA LYS A 59 -0.69 -5.23 -1.72
C LYS A 59 0.41 -4.41 -1.05
N ASN A 60 0.35 -3.08 -1.13
CA ASN A 60 1.35 -2.16 -0.60
C ASN A 60 1.00 -1.65 0.80
N ASP A 61 -0.14 -2.06 1.36
CA ASP A 61 -0.65 -1.50 2.61
C ASP A 61 -0.44 -2.46 3.77
N ASN A 62 -0.25 -1.90 4.96
CA ASN A 62 -0.28 -2.60 6.23
C ASN A 62 -1.73 -2.63 6.71
N VAL A 63 -2.23 -3.79 7.11
CA VAL A 63 -3.64 -3.98 7.44
C VAL A 63 -3.80 -4.27 8.93
N VAL A 64 -4.73 -3.57 9.57
CA VAL A 64 -5.12 -3.82 10.97
C VAL A 64 -6.61 -4.17 11.02
N VAL A 65 -6.90 -5.41 11.36
CA VAL A 65 -8.27 -5.93 11.49
C VAL A 65 -8.75 -5.73 12.92
N ASN A 66 -9.69 -4.79 13.12
CA ASN A 66 -10.30 -4.47 14.42
C ASN A 66 -11.71 -5.06 14.58
N GLY A 67 -12.49 -5.14 13.49
CA GLY A 67 -13.80 -5.81 13.44
C GLY A 67 -13.75 -7.17 12.74
N GLU A 68 -14.91 -7.77 12.48
CA GLU A 68 -15.01 -9.01 11.69
C GLU A 68 -14.91 -8.72 10.19
N VAL A 69 -13.81 -9.10 9.56
CA VAL A 69 -13.56 -8.93 8.13
C VAL A 69 -13.70 -10.26 7.42
N ALA A 70 -14.59 -10.32 6.44
CA ALA A 70 -14.78 -11.47 5.57
C ALA A 70 -13.97 -11.31 4.28
N LEU A 71 -13.13 -12.27 3.95
CA LEU A 71 -12.32 -12.31 2.75
C LEU A 71 -13.18 -12.83 1.58
N ASP A 72 -13.74 -11.89 0.82
CA ASP A 72 -14.63 -12.11 -0.33
C ASP A 72 -13.88 -12.31 -1.67
N TYR A 73 -12.55 -12.16 -1.66
CA TYR A 73 -11.68 -12.49 -2.77
C TYR A 73 -10.24 -12.69 -2.28
N SER A 74 -9.40 -13.33 -3.09
CA SER A 74 -7.98 -13.48 -2.75
C SER A 74 -7.24 -12.13 -2.84
N ALA A 75 -6.58 -11.74 -1.76
CA ALA A 75 -5.95 -10.44 -1.60
C ALA A 75 -4.49 -10.57 -1.16
N ILE A 76 -3.78 -9.44 -1.16
CA ILE A 76 -2.40 -9.35 -0.70
C ILE A 76 -2.29 -8.15 0.24
N ALA A 77 -1.53 -8.29 1.32
CA ALA A 77 -1.16 -7.22 2.23
C ALA A 77 0.36 -7.21 2.44
N THR A 78 0.92 -6.04 2.76
CA THR A 78 2.34 -5.94 3.14
C THR A 78 2.54 -6.52 4.54
N GLU A 79 1.81 -6.02 5.53
CA GLU A 79 1.75 -6.59 6.89
C GLU A 79 0.29 -6.79 7.29
N LEU A 80 0.05 -7.72 8.21
CA LEU A 80 -1.29 -7.97 8.78
C LEU A 80 -1.21 -8.07 10.29
N THR A 81 -2.00 -7.24 10.97
CA THR A 81 -2.30 -7.37 12.39
C THR A 81 -3.79 -7.66 12.57
N VAL A 82 -4.12 -8.77 13.22
CA VAL A 82 -5.48 -9.02 13.73
C VAL A 82 -5.49 -8.61 15.20
N SER A 83 -6.19 -7.52 15.50
CA SER A 83 -6.29 -6.95 16.85
C SER A 83 -7.04 -7.88 17.80
N SER A 84 -6.87 -7.68 19.11
CA SER A 84 -7.71 -8.36 20.11
C SER A 84 -9.18 -7.98 19.88
N GLY A 85 -10.05 -8.97 19.74
CA GLY A 85 -11.46 -8.79 19.36
C GLY A 85 -11.72 -8.70 17.85
N GLY A 86 -10.67 -8.54 17.04
CA GLY A 86 -10.74 -8.62 15.58
C GLY A 86 -10.89 -10.07 15.12
N LYS A 87 -11.56 -10.25 13.98
CA LYS A 87 -11.78 -11.56 13.37
C LYS A 87 -11.57 -11.46 11.86
N LEU A 88 -10.75 -12.33 11.30
CA LEU A 88 -10.58 -12.50 9.86
C LEU A 88 -11.11 -13.87 9.46
N VAL A 89 -12.09 -13.89 8.57
CA VAL A 89 -12.70 -15.13 8.06
C VAL A 89 -12.67 -15.17 6.55
N ASN A 90 -12.72 -16.37 5.97
CA ASN A 90 -13.15 -16.50 4.58
C ASN A 90 -14.64 -16.16 4.44
N GLU A 91 -15.06 -15.64 3.28
CA GLU A 91 -16.50 -15.54 3.00
C GLU A 91 -17.12 -16.96 2.90
N ASN A 92 -18.42 -17.08 3.17
CA ASN A 92 -19.12 -18.36 3.21
C ASN A 92 -18.96 -19.15 1.90
N ASN A 93 -18.58 -20.42 2.01
CA ASN A 93 -18.33 -21.34 0.88
C ASN A 93 -17.19 -20.92 -0.05
N ASP A 94 -16.38 -19.93 0.33
CA ASP A 94 -15.20 -19.53 -0.42
C ASP A 94 -13.91 -20.03 0.24
N SER A 95 -12.88 -20.20 -0.59
CA SER A 95 -11.52 -20.55 -0.16
C SER A 95 -10.54 -19.50 -0.66
N ASN A 96 -10.78 -18.26 -0.25
CA ASN A 96 -9.92 -17.15 -0.62
C ASN A 96 -8.60 -17.21 0.14
N THR A 97 -7.54 -16.75 -0.52
CA THR A 97 -6.20 -16.68 0.06
C THR A 97 -5.82 -15.22 0.30
N LEU A 98 -5.43 -14.90 1.54
CA LEU A 98 -4.77 -13.64 1.84
C LEU A 98 -3.26 -13.89 1.95
N THR A 99 -2.50 -13.35 1.02
CA THR A 99 -1.03 -13.42 1.06
C THR A 99 -0.49 -12.24 1.86
N VAL A 100 0.30 -12.51 2.89
CA VAL A 100 1.00 -11.48 3.67
C VAL A 100 2.47 -11.53 3.32
N ASN A 101 3.00 -10.46 2.73
CA ASN A 101 4.40 -10.41 2.26
C ASN A 101 5.41 -10.23 3.40
N GLY A 102 4.98 -9.63 4.50
CA GLY A 102 5.77 -9.31 5.68
C GLY A 102 5.22 -10.00 6.92
N ASN A 103 5.15 -9.25 8.03
CA ASN A 103 4.78 -9.81 9.32
C ASN A 103 3.26 -10.06 9.43
N LEU A 104 2.91 -11.22 9.99
CA LEU A 104 1.58 -11.54 10.49
C LEU A 104 1.59 -11.53 12.02
N ILE A 105 0.81 -10.65 12.64
CA ILE A 105 0.58 -10.63 14.08
C ILE A 105 -0.88 -10.97 14.33
N ASN A 106 -1.16 -12.09 15.00
CA ASN A 106 -2.52 -12.49 15.33
C ASN A 106 -2.76 -12.43 16.84
N ASN A 107 -3.55 -11.46 17.29
CA ASN A 107 -4.04 -11.32 18.65
C ASN A 107 -5.56 -11.58 18.77
N GLY A 108 -6.21 -11.99 17.66
CA GLY A 108 -7.64 -12.22 17.55
C GLY A 108 -7.93 -13.60 16.97
N ILE A 109 -8.91 -13.68 16.06
CA ILE A 109 -9.35 -14.94 15.45
C ILE A 109 -9.07 -14.92 13.94
N ILE A 110 -8.44 -15.98 13.43
CA ILE A 110 -8.37 -16.29 11.99
C ILE A 110 -8.99 -17.67 11.81
N SER A 111 -10.06 -17.76 11.03
CA SER A 111 -10.76 -19.03 10.79
C SER A 111 -11.30 -19.11 9.37
N ASN A 112 -11.64 -20.32 8.92
CA ASN A 112 -12.61 -20.45 7.83
C ASN A 112 -14.01 -20.19 8.40
N ASN A 113 -14.93 -19.74 7.56
CA ASN A 113 -16.34 -19.72 7.93
C ASN A 113 -16.89 -21.12 7.68
N GLU A 114 -17.37 -21.78 8.74
CA GLU A 114 -18.04 -23.08 8.67
C GLU A 114 -19.53 -22.91 8.34
#